data_AF-A0A978UKI7-F1
#
_entry.id   AF-A0A978UKI7-F1
#
_cell.length_a   1.000
_cell.length_b   1.000
_cell.length_c   1.000
_cell.angle_alpha   90.00
_cell.angle_beta   90.00
_cell.angle_gamma   90.00
#
_symmetry.space_group_name_H-M   'P 1'
#
loop_
_entity.id
_entity.type
_entity.pdbx_description
1 polymer ?
#
loop_
_entity_poly.entity_id
_entity_poly.type
_entity_poly.pdbx_seq_one_letter_code
_entity_poly.pdbx_strand_id
1 'polypeptide(L)'
;MDLFPNLNNLSIHECGNLESFTLSDDLLSKQGLTSLTCLEITHCPKFISFPEGGLNAPNLTKLAVEGYKKLKHLPQKMHKLLPCLQSLWICDCPEVETFPENGLHCYLDTLWISNCSKLIGNRMK
;
A
#
# COMPACT_ATOMS: atom_id res chain seq x y z
N MET A 1 -14.48 2.07 -4.65
CA MET A 1 -13.89 2.78 -5.82
C MET A 1 -14.69 2.54 -7.11
N ASP A 2 -15.90 2.00 -7.00
CA ASP A 2 -16.74 1.58 -8.14
C ASP A 2 -17.27 2.76 -8.97
N LEU A 3 -17.02 4.00 -8.50
CA LEU A 3 -17.42 5.25 -9.13
C LEU A 3 -16.40 5.74 -10.18
N PHE A 4 -15.17 5.21 -10.20
CA PHE A 4 -14.08 5.73 -11.03
C PHE A 4 -13.29 4.61 -11.74
N PRO A 5 -13.89 3.91 -12.72
CA PRO A 5 -13.26 2.76 -13.38
C PRO A 5 -11.97 3.09 -14.13
N ASN A 6 -11.78 4.35 -14.54
CA ASN A 6 -10.62 4.83 -15.29
C ASN A 6 -9.64 5.63 -14.42
N LEU A 7 -9.77 5.58 -13.10
CA LEU A 7 -8.90 6.34 -12.21
C LEU A 7 -7.45 5.85 -12.33
N ASN A 8 -6.56 6.74 -12.80
CA ASN A 8 -5.14 6.43 -12.98
C ASN A 8 -4.30 6.77 -11.76
N ASN A 9 -4.61 7.88 -11.11
CA ASN A 9 -3.91 8.39 -9.95
C ASN A 9 -4.92 8.59 -8.82
N LEU A 10 -4.66 7.98 -7.67
CA LEU A 10 -5.39 8.23 -6.44
C LEU A 10 -4.42 8.77 -5.41
N SER A 11 -4.65 10.02 -5.01
CA SER A 11 -3.86 10.72 -4.00
C SER A 11 -4.78 11.20 -2.89
N ILE A 12 -4.55 10.74 -1.66
CA ILE A 12 -5.30 11.11 -0.47
C ILE A 12 -4.31 11.65 0.57
N HIS A 13 -4.53 12.89 0.99
CA HIS A 13 -3.65 13.59 1.94
C HIS A 13 -4.48 14.14 3.10
N GLU A 14 -3.93 14.07 4.31
CA GLU A 14 -4.46 14.76 5.49
C GLU A 14 -5.92 14.42 5.85
N CYS A 15 -6.39 13.22 5.50
CA CYS A 15 -7.75 12.78 5.79
C CYS A 15 -7.86 12.20 7.20
N GLY A 16 -8.23 13.04 8.16
CA GLY A 16 -8.31 12.71 9.60
C GLY A 16 -9.29 11.59 9.99
N ASN A 17 -10.25 11.25 9.12
CA ASN A 17 -11.27 10.22 9.38
C ASN A 17 -11.10 8.96 8.51
N LEU A 18 -10.06 8.89 7.70
CA LEU A 18 -9.82 7.70 6.87
C LEU A 18 -9.24 6.58 7.73
N GLU A 19 -10.05 5.58 8.04
CA GLU A 19 -9.64 4.39 8.81
C GLU A 19 -9.17 3.25 7.91
N SER A 20 -9.82 3.12 6.76
CA SER A 20 -9.49 2.23 5.66
C SER A 20 -10.01 2.88 4.37
N PHE A 21 -9.56 2.38 3.21
CA PHE A 21 -10.30 2.63 1.97
C PHE A 21 -10.99 1.34 1.58
N THR A 22 -12.32 1.38 1.50
CA THR A 22 -13.13 0.22 1.14
C THR A 22 -13.07 0.03 -0.38
N LEU A 23 -12.48 -1.09 -0.77
CA LEU A 23 -12.70 -1.68 -2.09
C LEU A 23 -13.83 -2.66 -1.95
N SER A 24 -14.76 -2.65 -2.90
CA SER A 24 -15.78 -3.70 -2.97
C SER A 24 -15.08 -5.06 -3.11
N ASP A 25 -15.66 -6.10 -2.52
CA ASP A 25 -15.12 -7.45 -2.62
C ASP A 25 -14.92 -7.90 -4.07
N ASP A 26 -15.74 -7.37 -5.00
CA ASP A 26 -15.65 -7.66 -6.43
C ASP A 26 -14.39 -7.04 -7.09
N LEU A 27 -14.00 -5.82 -6.69
CA LEU A 27 -12.74 -5.20 -7.13
C LEU A 27 -11.51 -5.85 -6.49
N LEU A 28 -11.63 -6.31 -5.24
CA LEU A 28 -10.56 -7.04 -4.57
C LEU A 28 -10.30 -8.42 -5.19
N SER A 29 -11.37 -9.12 -5.61
CA SER A 29 -11.31 -10.54 -5.98
C SER A 29 -11.40 -10.85 -7.49
N LYS A 30 -12.03 -10.00 -8.32
CA LYS A 30 -12.30 -10.32 -9.73
C LYS A 30 -11.81 -9.31 -10.75
N GLN A 31 -12.03 -8.01 -10.54
CA GLN A 31 -11.70 -7.00 -11.57
C GLN A 31 -10.37 -6.29 -11.33
N GLY A 32 -9.96 -6.07 -10.08
CA GLY A 32 -8.76 -5.29 -9.76
C GLY A 32 -8.86 -3.82 -10.18
N LEU A 33 -7.95 -3.00 -9.67
CA LEU A 33 -7.80 -1.59 -10.05
C LEU A 33 -6.90 -1.48 -11.28
N THR A 34 -7.39 -1.99 -12.42
CA THR A 34 -6.58 -2.13 -13.65
C THR A 34 -6.16 -0.79 -14.27
N SER A 35 -6.91 0.28 -14.05
CA SER A 35 -6.54 1.61 -14.57
C SER A 35 -5.53 2.35 -13.68
N LEU A 36 -5.39 1.93 -12.42
CA LEU A 36 -4.63 2.66 -11.40
C LEU A 36 -3.13 2.37 -11.54
N THR A 37 -2.33 3.41 -11.73
CA THR A 37 -0.87 3.36 -11.84
C THR A 37 -0.18 3.95 -10.62
N CYS A 38 -0.83 4.90 -9.94
CA CYS A 38 -0.27 5.58 -8.77
C CYS A 38 -1.28 5.61 -7.62
N LEU A 39 -0.85 5.15 -6.45
CA LEU A 39 -1.58 5.24 -5.20
C LEU A 39 -0.73 5.91 -4.13
N GLU A 40 -1.18 7.06 -3.66
CA GLU A 40 -0.56 7.79 -2.57
C GLU A 40 -1.60 8.03 -1.48
N ILE A 41 -1.34 7.52 -0.29
CA ILE A 41 -2.17 7.80 0.88
C ILE A 41 -1.20 8.25 1.97
N THR A 42 -1.31 9.51 2.40
CA THR A 42 -0.35 10.11 3.32
C THR A 42 -1.07 10.90 4.41
N HIS A 43 -0.46 10.98 5.59
CA HIS A 43 -0.91 11.83 6.68
C HIS A 43 -2.36 11.59 7.13
N CYS A 44 -2.86 10.34 7.05
CA CYS A 44 -4.19 9.97 7.53
C CYS A 44 -4.10 9.24 8.88
N PRO A 45 -4.19 9.94 10.03
CA PRO A 45 -3.79 9.42 11.35
C PRO A 45 -4.64 8.26 11.88
N LYS A 46 -5.86 8.10 11.36
CA LYS A 46 -6.76 7.01 11.74
C LYS A 46 -6.61 5.76 10.87
N PHE A 47 -5.81 5.80 9.82
CA PHE A 47 -5.67 4.66 8.92
C PHE A 47 -4.90 3.54 9.63
N ILE A 48 -5.52 2.36 9.70
CA ILE A 48 -5.00 1.24 10.48
C ILE A 48 -4.62 0.02 9.62
N SER A 49 -5.24 -0.16 8.46
CA SER A 49 -5.02 -1.35 7.66
C SER A 49 -5.41 -1.19 6.19
N PHE A 50 -4.77 -1.99 5.35
CA PHE A 50 -5.22 -2.32 4.00
C PHE A 50 -6.27 -3.44 4.04
N PRO A 51 -7.05 -3.65 2.95
CA PRO A 51 -7.98 -4.77 2.85
C PRO A 51 -7.29 -6.12 3.09
N GLU A 52 -7.97 -7.04 3.80
CA GLU A 52 -7.43 -8.36 4.18
C GLU A 52 -7.04 -9.21 2.97
N GLY A 53 -7.76 -9.05 1.85
CA GLY A 53 -7.45 -9.69 0.57
C GLY A 53 -6.19 -9.17 -0.14
N GLY A 54 -5.61 -8.06 0.35
CA GLY A 54 -4.53 -7.31 -0.30
C GLY A 54 -5.06 -6.21 -1.23
N LEU A 55 -4.15 -5.53 -1.93
CA LEU A 55 -4.48 -4.49 -2.91
C LEU A 55 -4.32 -5.04 -4.33
N ASN A 56 -5.42 -5.45 -4.96
CA ASN A 56 -5.41 -5.93 -6.35
C ASN A 56 -5.35 -4.74 -7.32
N ALA A 57 -4.15 -4.36 -7.74
CA ALA A 57 -3.90 -3.25 -8.66
C ALA A 57 -2.77 -3.66 -9.62
N PRO A 58 -3.09 -4.45 -10.67
CA PRO A 58 -2.06 -5.14 -11.45
C PRO A 58 -1.12 -4.20 -12.21
N ASN A 59 -1.59 -3.01 -12.57
CA ASN A 59 -0.84 -1.99 -13.31
C ASN A 59 -0.26 -0.89 -12.41
N LEU A 60 -0.34 -1.05 -11.09
CA LEU A 60 0.20 -0.07 -10.14
C LEU A 60 1.72 -0.06 -10.23
N THR A 61 2.30 1.09 -10.56
CA THR A 61 3.75 1.30 -10.65
C THR A 61 4.30 2.02 -9.42
N LYS A 62 3.49 2.84 -8.75
CA LYS A 62 3.88 3.57 -7.53
C LYS A 62 2.88 3.37 -6.39
N LEU A 63 3.42 3.04 -5.21
CA LEU A 63 2.70 2.99 -3.95
C LEU A 63 3.44 3.83 -2.90
N ALA A 64 2.77 4.81 -2.31
CA ALA A 64 3.29 5.60 -1.19
C ALA A 64 2.40 5.48 0.04
N VAL A 65 3.03 5.17 1.17
CA VAL A 65 2.42 4.92 2.48
C VAL A 65 3.15 5.77 3.51
N GLU A 66 2.52 6.85 3.98
CA GLU A 66 3.18 7.84 4.85
C GLU A 66 2.35 8.29 6.04
N GLY A 67 2.98 8.39 7.22
CA GLY A 67 2.42 9.05 8.40
C GLY A 67 1.48 8.18 9.24
N TYR A 68 1.56 6.85 9.13
CA TYR A 68 0.66 5.93 9.82
C TYR A 68 1.23 5.38 11.12
N LYS A 69 0.81 5.98 12.23
CA LYS A 69 1.27 5.58 13.57
C LYS A 69 0.70 4.25 14.07
N LYS A 70 -0.35 3.72 13.43
CA LYS A 70 -1.05 2.49 13.85
C LYS A 70 -0.98 1.36 12.81
N LEU A 71 -0.46 1.64 11.62
CA LEU A 71 -0.36 0.64 10.56
C LEU A 71 0.69 -0.40 10.94
N LYS A 72 0.26 -1.65 11.08
CA LYS A 72 1.15 -2.76 11.47
C LYS A 72 1.67 -3.57 10.28
N HIS A 73 0.89 -3.60 9.20
CA HIS A 73 1.14 -4.46 8.06
C HIS A 73 0.93 -3.70 6.75
N LEU A 74 1.84 -3.91 5.80
CA LEU A 74 1.66 -3.53 4.40
C LEU A 74 0.59 -4.43 3.74
N PRO A 75 0.11 -4.10 2.51
CA PRO A 75 -0.81 -4.98 1.80
C PRO A 75 -0.27 -6.40 1.71
N GLN A 76 -1.13 -7.40 1.91
CA GLN A 76 -0.75 -8.80 1.74
C GLN A 76 -0.63 -9.14 0.24
N LYS A 77 0.14 -10.20 -0.07
CA LYS A 77 0.28 -10.74 -1.44
C LYS A 77 0.76 -9.73 -2.50
N MET A 78 1.57 -8.74 -2.12
CA MET A 78 2.09 -7.72 -3.05
C MET A 78 2.77 -8.31 -4.29
N HIS A 79 3.57 -9.38 -4.12
CA HIS A 79 4.20 -10.10 -5.23
C HIS A 79 3.22 -10.61 -6.31
N LYS A 80 1.96 -10.91 -5.93
CA LYS A 80 0.93 -11.43 -6.85
C LYS A 80 0.00 -10.33 -7.35
N LEU A 81 -0.36 -9.40 -6.46
CA LEU A 81 -1.41 -8.41 -6.70
C LEU A 81 -0.89 -7.09 -7.29
N LEU A 82 0.42 -6.85 -7.17
CA LEU A 82 1.11 -5.65 -7.66
C LEU A 82 2.34 -6.03 -8.52
N PRO A 83 2.16 -6.85 -9.59
CA PRO A 83 3.26 -7.37 -10.40
C PRO A 83 4.07 -6.26 -11.12
N CYS A 84 3.47 -5.10 -11.39
CA CYS A 84 4.10 -3.97 -12.06
C CYS A 84 4.67 -2.91 -11.09
N LEU A 85 4.69 -3.17 -9.77
CA LEU A 85 5.16 -2.18 -8.81
C LEU A 85 6.66 -1.92 -8.97
N GLN A 86 7.00 -0.67 -9.27
CA GLN A 86 8.37 -0.19 -9.49
C GLN A 86 8.86 0.70 -8.35
N SER A 87 7.97 1.46 -7.71
CA SER A 87 8.30 2.40 -6.64
C SER A 87 7.46 2.14 -5.41
N LEU A 88 8.11 1.86 -4.28
CA LEU A 88 7.47 1.70 -2.97
C LEU A 88 8.08 2.66 -1.96
N TRP A 89 7.27 3.58 -1.44
CA TRP A 89 7.66 4.54 -0.42
C TRP A 89 6.93 4.25 0.88
N ILE A 90 7.69 4.07 1.96
CA ILE A 90 7.17 3.81 3.30
C ILE A 90 7.85 4.81 4.25
N CYS A 91 7.09 5.81 4.69
CA CYS A 91 7.61 6.92 5.49
C CYS A 91 6.81 7.04 6.80
N ASP A 92 7.47 7.32 7.92
CA ASP A 92 6.79 7.63 9.19
C ASP A 92 5.74 6.59 9.62
N CYS A 93 6.07 5.30 9.41
CA CYS A 93 5.26 4.15 9.77
C CYS A 93 5.98 3.31 10.85
N PRO A 94 6.02 3.75 12.11
CA PRO A 94 6.85 3.15 13.16
C PRO A 94 6.39 1.74 13.56
N GLU A 95 5.11 1.42 13.37
CA GLU A 95 4.50 0.15 13.78
C GLU A 95 4.57 -0.94 12.72
N VAL A 96 5.00 -0.64 11.49
CA VAL A 96 5.13 -1.65 10.42
C VAL A 96 6.31 -2.57 10.74
N GLU A 97 6.05 -3.87 10.87
CA GLU A 97 7.04 -4.82 11.41
C GLU A 97 7.83 -5.57 10.33
N THR A 98 7.17 -5.94 9.24
CA THR A 98 7.74 -6.79 8.19
C THR A 98 7.14 -6.46 6.82
N PHE A 99 7.84 -6.90 5.77
CA PHE A 99 7.25 -7.06 4.44
C PHE A 99 6.34 -8.30 4.43
N PRO A 100 5.37 -8.37 3.49
CA PRO A 100 4.53 -9.57 3.34
C PRO A 100 5.39 -10.83 3.12
N GLU A 101 4.88 -12.00 3.53
CA GLU A 101 5.62 -13.27 3.68
C GLU A 101 6.38 -13.73 2.42
N ASN A 102 5.89 -13.36 1.23
CA ASN A 102 6.50 -13.67 -0.06
C ASN A 102 7.32 -12.48 -0.64
N GLY A 103 7.63 -11.50 0.19
CA GLY A 103 8.39 -10.32 -0.16
C GLY A 103 7.70 -9.38 -1.15
N LEU A 104 8.54 -8.52 -1.74
CA LEU A 104 8.20 -7.62 -2.82
C LEU A 104 8.53 -8.28 -4.17
N HIS A 105 7.87 -7.85 -5.24
CA HIS A 105 8.14 -8.37 -6.56
C HIS A 105 9.55 -7.98 -7.07
N CYS A 106 10.14 -8.77 -7.97
CA CYS A 106 11.51 -8.60 -8.46
C CYS A 106 11.74 -7.38 -9.38
N TYR A 107 10.67 -6.68 -9.78
CA TYR A 107 10.74 -5.47 -10.62
C TYR A 107 10.69 -4.16 -9.83
N LEU A 108 10.78 -4.23 -8.49
CA LEU A 108 10.88 -3.03 -7.67
C LEU A 108 12.24 -2.35 -7.92
N ASP A 109 12.19 -1.21 -8.59
CA ASP A 109 13.36 -0.40 -8.93
C ASP A 109 13.73 0.56 -7.79
N THR A 110 12.72 1.17 -7.18
CA THR A 110 12.89 2.17 -6.12
C THR A 110 12.19 1.72 -4.83
N LEU A 111 12.97 1.62 -3.76
CA LEU A 111 12.47 1.40 -2.39
C LEU A 111 12.95 2.54 -1.50
N TRP A 112 12.01 3.33 -0.99
CA TRP A 112 12.28 4.39 -0.04
C TRP A 112 11.68 4.04 1.32
N ILE A 113 12.51 3.97 2.36
CA ILE A 113 12.06 3.70 3.73
C ILE A 113 12.67 4.76 4.64
N SER A 114 11.82 5.52 5.34
CA SER A 114 12.25 6.48 6.35
C SER A 114 11.39 6.41 7.60
N ASN A 115 12.02 6.55 8.77
CA ASN A 115 11.33 6.56 10.06
C ASN A 115 10.38 5.35 10.30
N CYS A 116 10.81 4.15 9.90
CA CYS A 116 10.10 2.88 10.09
C CYS A 116 10.92 1.95 10.99
N SER A 117 10.95 2.26 12.29
CA SER A 117 11.87 1.63 13.25
C SER A 117 11.70 0.12 13.39
N LYS A 118 10.46 -0.41 13.43
CA LYS A 118 10.22 -1.85 13.55
C LYS A 118 10.58 -2.63 12.29
N LEU A 119 10.30 -2.07 11.11
CA LEU A 119 10.58 -2.70 9.82
C LEU A 119 12.07 -2.92 9.60
N ILE A 120 12.89 -1.94 10.01
CA ILE A 120 14.36 -1.98 9.86
C ILE A 120 15.00 -2.79 10.99
N GLY A 121 14.49 -2.68 12.22
CA GLY A 121 15.03 -3.37 13.39
C GLY A 121 14.98 -4.90 13.30
N ASN A 122 14.02 -5.46 12.54
CA ASN A 122 13.88 -6.91 12.36
C ASN A 122 14.86 -7.54 11.34
N ARG A 123 15.67 -6.75 10.63
CA ARG A 123 16.63 -7.25 9.62
C ARG A 123 18.10 -7.15 10.03
N MET A 124 18.39 -6.61 11.21
CA MET A 124 19.76 -6.44 11.74
C MET A 124 20.05 -7.36 12.93
N LYS A 125 19.40 -8.52 13.00
CA LYS A 125 19.71 -9.60 13.94
C LYS A 125 20.21 -10.82 13.22
#